data_AF-A0ABD2BG01-F1
#
_entry.id   AF-A0ABD2BG01-F1
#
_cell.length_a   1.000
_cell.length_b   1.000
_cell.length_c   1.000
_cell.angle_alpha   90.00
_cell.angle_beta   90.00
_cell.angle_gamma   90.00
#
_symmetry.space_group_name_H-M   'P 1'
#
loop_
_entity.id
_entity.type
_entity.pdbx_description
1 polymer ?
#
loop_
_entity_poly.entity_id
_entity_poly.type
_entity_poly.pdbx_seq_one_letter_code
_entity_poly.pdbx_strand_id
1 'polypeptide(L)'
;MEIFEHPYYRLNRRLLLLVGQWPYQDKFDRVFRMCFVISLLISFGVTQISLLYTNGNVDTLIEIIPPITSLITITSKYSMFYISRNNIKNLFERIIKHWKLWESKEEIDIMREYSEEGQLLTFLYTCKIRRHLI
;
A
#
# COMPACT_ATOMS: atom_id res chain seq x y z
N MET A 1 -17.65 10.38 -10.94
CA MET A 1 -16.66 9.69 -10.09
C MET A 1 -16.38 10.53 -8.83
N GLU A 2 -17.41 11.21 -8.31
CA GLU A 2 -17.30 12.31 -7.33
C GLU A 2 -17.06 11.81 -5.90
N ILE A 3 -17.43 10.56 -5.61
CA ILE A 3 -17.31 9.96 -4.27
C ILE A 3 -15.83 9.83 -3.85
N PHE A 4 -14.92 9.60 -4.81
CA PHE A 4 -13.48 9.54 -4.55
C PHE A 4 -12.81 10.91 -4.45
N GLU A 5 -13.54 11.98 -4.73
CA GLU A 5 -13.10 13.37 -4.55
C GLU A 5 -13.57 13.94 -3.21
N HIS A 6 -14.56 13.29 -2.59
CA HIS A 6 -14.98 13.57 -1.22
C HIS A 6 -13.77 13.45 -0.26
N PRO A 7 -13.66 14.31 0.76
CA PRO A 7 -12.49 14.35 1.66
C PRO A 7 -12.14 12.97 2.23
N TYR A 8 -13.16 12.17 2.52
CA TYR A 8 -13.12 10.82 3.07
C TYR A 8 -12.19 9.86 2.32
N TYR A 9 -12.23 9.86 0.98
CA TYR A 9 -11.47 8.91 0.15
C TYR A 9 -10.27 9.54 -0.54
N ARG A 10 -10.14 10.87 -0.51
CA ARG A 10 -9.08 11.61 -1.21
C ARG A 10 -7.69 11.21 -0.76
N LEU A 11 -7.48 11.02 0.55
CA LEU A 11 -6.18 10.67 1.12
C LEU A 11 -5.77 9.24 0.75
N ASN A 12 -6.66 8.27 0.97
CA ASN A 12 -6.45 6.87 0.56
C ASN A 12 -6.21 6.74 -0.95
N ARG A 13 -6.98 7.47 -1.77
CA ARG A 13 -6.78 7.51 -3.22
C ARG A 13 -5.40 8.03 -3.59
N ARG A 14 -4.95 9.14 -2.98
CA ARG A 14 -3.60 9.69 -3.25
C ARG A 14 -2.50 8.69 -2.90
N LEU A 15 -2.59 8.03 -1.75
CA LEU A 15 -1.60 7.03 -1.34
C LEU A 15 -1.58 5.82 -2.28
N LEU A 16 -2.75 5.29 -2.63
CA LEU A 16 -2.85 4.18 -3.58
C LEU A 16 -2.34 4.55 -4.97
N LEU A 17 -2.55 5.80 -5.41
CA LEU A 17 -1.99 6.32 -6.67
C LEU A 17 -0.46 6.44 -6.61
N LEU A 18 0.09 6.96 -5.51
CA LEU A 18 1.54 7.06 -5.28
C LEU A 18 2.20 5.68 -5.29
N VAL A 19 1.60 4.69 -4.62
CA VAL A 19 2.07 3.30 -4.59
C VAL A 19 1.85 2.59 -5.94
N GLY A 20 1.01 3.14 -6.83
CA GLY A 20 0.67 2.52 -8.11
C GLY A 20 -0.36 1.39 -8.03
N GLN A 21 -1.03 1.28 -6.88
CA GLN A 21 -2.00 0.25 -6.55
C GLN A 21 -3.45 0.69 -6.80
N TRP A 22 -3.67 1.88 -7.34
CA TRP A 22 -5.02 2.35 -7.61
C TRP A 22 -5.72 1.52 -8.70
N PRO A 23 -6.94 0.98 -8.45
CA PRO A 23 -7.59 0.02 -9.36
C PRO A 23 -7.92 0.63 -10.73
N TYR A 24 -8.21 1.93 -10.78
CA TYR A 24 -8.55 2.68 -12.00
C TYR A 24 -7.37 3.39 -12.67
N GLN A 25 -6.13 3.10 -12.24
CA GLN A 25 -4.93 3.70 -12.82
C GLN A 25 -4.65 3.17 -14.23
N ASP A 26 -4.05 3.99 -15.09
CA ASP A 26 -3.58 3.57 -16.41
C ASP A 26 -2.64 2.36 -16.29
N LYS A 27 -2.78 1.42 -17.23
CA LYS A 27 -1.98 0.19 -17.31
C LYS A 27 -0.49 0.53 -17.45
N PHE A 28 -0.13 1.55 -18.23
CA PHE A 28 1.26 1.91 -18.46
C PHE A 28 1.93 2.43 -17.18
N ASP A 29 1.32 3.44 -16.57
CA ASP A 29 1.73 4.00 -15.27
C ASP A 29 1.87 2.94 -14.18
N ARG A 30 0.96 1.98 -14.17
CA ARG A 30 0.95 0.89 -13.20
C ARG A 30 2.12 -0.06 -13.40
N VAL A 31 2.35 -0.50 -14.63
CA VAL A 31 3.49 -1.37 -14.96
C VAL A 31 4.79 -0.65 -14.66
N PHE A 32 4.91 0.63 -15.01
CA PHE A 32 6.07 1.45 -14.69
C PHE A 32 6.33 1.50 -13.18
N ARG A 33 5.32 1.85 -12.37
CA ARG A 33 5.44 1.88 -10.89
C ARG A 33 5.76 0.50 -10.31
N MET A 34 5.20 -0.57 -10.87
CA MET A 34 5.50 -1.94 -10.46
C MET A 34 6.95 -2.34 -10.75
N CYS A 35 7.44 -2.09 -11.97
CA CYS A 35 8.83 -2.33 -12.33
C CYS A 35 9.78 -1.55 -11.44
N PHE A 36 9.44 -0.29 -11.13
CA PHE A 36 10.22 0.55 -10.22
C PHE A 36 10.27 0.00 -8.78
N VAL A 37 9.14 -0.44 -8.22
CA VAL A 37 9.12 -1.04 -6.87
C VAL A 37 9.92 -2.35 -6.85
N ILE A 38 9.76 -3.20 -7.87
CA ILE A 38 10.49 -4.47 -7.97
C ILE A 38 12.00 -4.23 -8.09
N SER A 39 12.44 -3.25 -8.89
CA SER A 39 13.86 -2.94 -9.03
C SER A 39 14.49 -2.47 -7.71
N LEU A 40 13.77 -1.65 -6.92
CA LEU A 40 14.20 -1.24 -5.58
C LEU A 40 14.34 -2.43 -4.63
N LEU A 41 13.36 -3.35 -4.63
CA LEU A 41 13.39 -4.56 -3.80
C LEU A 41 14.56 -5.48 -4.17
N ILE A 42 14.83 -5.65 -5.47
CA ILE A 42 15.99 -6.41 -5.96
C ILE A 42 17.29 -5.74 -5.52
N SER A 43 17.41 -4.42 -5.69
CA SER A 43 18.61 -3.68 -5.29
C SER A 43 18.88 -3.84 -3.79
N PHE A 44 17.85 -3.75 -2.95
CA PHE A 44 18.01 -3.97 -1.52
C PHE A 44 18.41 -5.41 -1.20
N GLY A 45 17.81 -6.40 -1.86
CA GLY A 45 18.19 -7.81 -1.72
C GLY A 45 19.66 -8.06 -2.09
N VAL A 46 20.15 -7.44 -3.16
CA VAL A 46 21.57 -7.52 -3.57
C VAL A 46 22.49 -6.95 -2.50
N THR A 47 22.13 -5.83 -1.87
CA THR A 47 22.92 -5.25 -0.76
C THR A 47 23.02 -6.22 0.42
N GLN A 48 21.92 -6.88 0.80
CA GLN A 48 21.93 -7.86 1.89
C GLN A 48 22.80 -9.08 1.56
N ILE A 49 22.73 -9.58 0.32
CA ILE A 49 23.58 -10.69 -0.13
C ILE A 49 25.06 -10.28 -0.16
N SER A 50 25.37 -9.07 -0.64
CA SER A 50 26.74 -8.55 -0.64
C SER A 50 27.33 -8.46 0.76
N LEU A 51 26.53 -8.07 1.75
CA LEU A 51 26.96 -7.97 3.15
C LEU A 51 27.34 -9.35 3.73
N LEU A 52 26.60 -10.41 3.37
CA LEU A 52 26.92 -11.79 3.72
C LEU A 52 28.25 -12.24 3.12
N TYR A 53 28.53 -11.88 1.87
CA TYR A 53 29.80 -12.26 1.21
C TYR A 53 31.01 -11.56 1.83
N THR A 54 30.87 -10.31 2.26
CA THR A 54 31.99 -9.54 2.86
C THR A 54 32.29 -9.92 4.30
N ASN A 55 31.26 -10.19 5.11
CA ASN A 55 31.37 -10.41 6.55
C ASN A 55 30.70 -11.74 6.91
N GLY A 56 31.17 -12.85 6.34
CA GLY A 56 30.57 -14.19 6.48
C GLY A 56 30.68 -14.82 7.88
N ASN A 57 30.17 -14.13 8.89
CA ASN A 57 30.12 -14.55 10.29
C ASN A 57 28.67 -14.88 10.71
N VAL A 58 28.54 -15.69 11.77
CA VAL A 58 27.24 -16.08 12.33
C VAL A 58 26.46 -14.86 12.84
N ASP A 59 27.15 -13.86 13.38
CA ASP A 59 26.52 -12.61 13.84
C ASP A 59 25.86 -11.84 12.69
N THR A 60 26.52 -11.78 11.53
CA THR A 60 25.99 -11.14 10.32
C THR A 60 24.82 -11.92 9.73
N LEU A 61 24.80 -13.26 9.86
CA LEU A 61 23.62 -14.06 9.49
C LEU A 61 22.40 -13.70 10.35
N ILE A 62 22.59 -13.56 11.66
CA ILE A 62 21.51 -13.18 12.58
C ILE A 62 20.97 -11.79 12.24
N GLU A 63 21.86 -10.85 11.90
CA GLU A 63 21.50 -9.47 11.53
C GLU A 63 20.69 -9.40 10.22
N ILE A 64 20.90 -10.34 9.30
CA ILE A 64 20.30 -10.31 7.95
C ILE A 64 18.96 -11.08 7.88
N ILE A 65 18.66 -11.93 8.84
CA ILE A 65 17.36 -12.63 8.92
C ILE A 65 16.17 -11.64 8.99
N PRO A 66 16.16 -10.62 9.88
CA PRO A 66 15.07 -9.64 9.94
C PRO A 66 14.84 -8.86 8.63
N PRO A 67 15.85 -8.29 7.94
CA PRO A 67 15.61 -7.59 6.69
C PRO A 67 15.16 -8.53 5.56
N ILE A 68 15.69 -9.76 5.46
CA ILE A 68 15.24 -10.72 4.43
C ILE A 68 13.76 -11.11 4.65
N THR A 69 13.38 -11.43 5.89
CA THR A 69 11.97 -11.76 6.20
C THR A 69 11.04 -10.57 5.91
N SER A 70 11.49 -9.35 6.21
CA SER A 70 10.77 -8.12 5.84
C SER A 70 10.61 -7.96 4.32
N LEU A 71 11.65 -8.24 3.53
CA LEU A 71 11.56 -8.20 2.06
C LEU A 71 10.55 -9.19 1.52
N ILE A 72 10.55 -10.42 2.04
CA ILE A 72 9.61 -11.47 1.62
C ILE A 72 8.17 -11.04 1.93
N THR A 73 7.91 -10.49 3.11
CA THR A 73 6.56 -10.03 3.49
C THR A 73 6.08 -8.84 2.67
N ILE A 74 6.95 -7.89 2.33
CA ILE A 74 6.60 -6.75 1.46
C ILE A 74 6.28 -7.24 0.04
N THR A 75 7.14 -8.10 -0.52
CA THR A 75 6.99 -8.63 -1.88
C THR A 75 5.73 -9.47 -2.02
N SER A 76 5.44 -10.32 -1.03
CA SER A 76 4.24 -11.15 -1.02
C SER A 76 2.96 -10.31 -0.91
N LYS A 77 2.91 -9.32 -0.02
CA LYS A 77 1.78 -8.38 0.07
C LYS A 77 1.56 -7.62 -1.23
N TYR A 78 2.64 -7.12 -1.83
CA TYR A 78 2.57 -6.38 -3.09
C TYR A 78 2.02 -7.27 -4.23
N SER A 79 2.49 -8.52 -4.31
CA SER A 79 2.03 -9.50 -5.30
C SER A 79 0.58 -9.92 -5.06
N MET A 80 0.18 -10.12 -3.80
CA MET A 80 -1.18 -10.48 -3.42
C MET A 80 -2.18 -9.40 -3.80
N PHE A 81 -1.81 -8.12 -3.62
CA PHE A 81 -2.62 -6.99 -4.07
C PHE A 81 -2.78 -6.99 -5.60
N TYR A 82 -1.70 -7.31 -6.33
CA TYR A 82 -1.74 -7.41 -7.79
C TYR A 82 -2.66 -8.55 -8.28
N ILE A 83 -2.58 -9.73 -7.66
CA ILE A 83 -3.44 -10.88 -7.98
C ILE A 83 -4.90 -10.56 -7.64
N SER A 84 -5.14 -10.05 -6.44
CA SER A 84 -6.48 -9.71 -5.94
C SER A 84 -7.04 -8.40 -6.49
N ARG A 85 -6.40 -7.81 -7.51
CA ARG A 85 -6.80 -6.51 -8.08
C ARG A 85 -8.26 -6.47 -8.52
N ASN A 86 -8.76 -7.58 -9.07
CA ASN A 86 -10.14 -7.64 -9.57
C ASN A 86 -11.13 -7.63 -8.41
N ASN A 87 -10.78 -8.30 -7.32
CA ASN A 87 -11.56 -8.29 -6.09
C ASN A 87 -11.57 -6.88 -5.47
N ILE A 88 -10.42 -6.21 -5.41
CA ILE A 88 -10.32 -4.82 -4.92
C ILE A 88 -11.14 -3.87 -5.80
N LYS A 89 -11.06 -4.00 -7.12
CA LYS A 89 -11.86 -3.21 -8.05
C LYS A 89 -13.37 -3.46 -7.84
N ASN A 90 -13.78 -4.72 -7.72
CA ASN A 90 -15.17 -5.10 -7.47
C ASN A 90 -15.68 -4.54 -6.13
N LEU A 91 -14.85 -4.55 -5.08
CA LEU A 91 -15.18 -3.94 -3.79
C LEU A 91 -15.43 -2.44 -3.93
N PHE A 92 -14.55 -1.71 -4.63
CA PHE A 92 -14.75 -0.29 -4.91
C PHE A 92 -16.01 -0.03 -5.73
N GLU A 93 -16.30 -0.84 -6.75
CA GLU A 93 -17.52 -0.71 -7.55
C GLU A 93 -18.78 -0.95 -6.71
N ARG A 94 -18.76 -1.92 -5.79
CA ARG A 94 -19.85 -2.14 -4.84
C ARG A 94 -20.07 -0.95 -3.93
N ILE A 95 -19.00 -0.39 -3.36
CA ILE A 95 -19.09 0.82 -2.51
C ILE A 95 -19.74 1.97 -3.28
N ILE A 96 -19.31 2.21 -4.53
CA ILE A 96 -19.92 3.24 -5.39
C ILE A 96 -21.40 2.97 -5.64
N LYS A 97 -21.77 1.72 -5.92
CA LYS A 97 -23.15 1.33 -6.20
C LYS A 97 -24.04 1.53 -4.98
N HIS A 98 -23.59 1.09 -3.81
CA HIS A 98 -24.31 1.28 -2.55
C HIS A 98 -24.47 2.75 -2.21
N TRP A 99 -23.41 3.55 -2.37
CA TRP A 99 -23.46 5.00 -2.15
C TRP A 99 -24.51 5.71 -3.00
N LYS A 100 -24.72 5.28 -4.25
CA LYS A 100 -25.77 5.84 -5.13
C LYS A 100 -27.19 5.45 -4.73
N LEU A 101 -27.35 4.39 -3.95
CA LEU A 101 -28.64 3.88 -3.49
C LEU A 101 -29.01 4.39 -2.10
N TRP A 102 -28.03 4.90 -1.34
CA TRP A 102 -28.20 5.33 0.04
C TRP A 102 -28.54 6.82 0.11
N GLU A 103 -29.80 7.12 0.43
CA GLU A 103 -30.25 8.47 0.84
C GLU A 103 -30.39 8.61 2.38
N SER A 104 -30.15 7.53 3.13
CA SER A 104 -30.24 7.52 4.60
C SER A 104 -29.09 8.31 5.22
N LYS A 105 -29.41 9.32 6.05
CA LYS A 105 -28.42 10.11 6.80
C LYS A 105 -27.58 9.25 7.75
N GLU A 106 -28.14 8.19 8.32
CA GLU A 106 -27.47 7.33 9.29
C GLU A 106 -26.32 6.53 8.65
N GLU A 107 -26.54 5.97 7.45
CA GLU A 107 -25.51 5.21 6.72
C GLU A 107 -24.35 6.12 6.28
N ILE A 108 -24.65 7.37 5.91
CA ILE A 108 -23.65 8.39 5.55
C ILE A 108 -22.78 8.76 6.76
N ASP A 109 -23.38 8.90 7.94
CA ASP A 109 -22.64 9.26 9.16
C ASP A 109 -21.74 8.10 9.64
N ILE A 110 -22.19 6.84 9.55
CA ILE A 110 -21.33 5.67 9.83
C ILE A 110 -20.12 5.65 8.88
N MET A 111 -20.34 5.86 7.58
CA MET A 111 -19.23 5.91 6.62
C MET A 111 -18.26 7.06 6.88
N ARG A 112 -18.77 8.20 7.37
CA ARG A 112 -17.93 9.34 7.78
C ARG A 112 -17.01 8.93 8.92
N GLU A 113 -17.54 8.36 9.98
CA GLU A 113 -16.78 7.93 11.16
C GLU A 113 -15.65 6.97 10.77
N TYR A 114 -15.96 5.91 10.01
CA TYR A 114 -14.94 4.97 9.53
C TYR A 114 -13.88 5.62 8.62
N SER A 115 -14.27 6.62 7.83
CA SER A 115 -13.33 7.33 6.97
C SER A 115 -12.39 8.24 7.75
N GLU A 116 -12.87 8.85 8.84
CA GLU A 116 -12.08 9.69 9.73
C GLU A 116 -11.09 8.84 10.53
N GLU A 117 -11.53 7.71 11.07
CA GLU A 117 -10.64 6.73 11.70
C GLU A 117 -9.58 6.22 10.72
N GLY A 118 -10.00 5.87 9.49
CA GLY A 118 -9.09 5.44 8.44
C GLY A 118 -8.04 6.49 8.09
N GLN A 119 -8.43 7.76 8.03
CA GLN A 119 -7.49 8.87 7.80
C GLN A 119 -6.52 9.05 8.96
N LEU A 120 -7.01 8.97 10.20
CA LEU A 120 -6.17 9.10 11.38
C LEU A 120 -5.15 7.97 11.48
N LEU A 121 -5.56 6.72 11.24
CA LEU A 121 -4.66 5.57 11.14
C LEU A 121 -3.62 5.79 10.05
N THR A 122 -4.05 6.21 8.88
CA THR A 122 -3.16 6.44 7.74
C THR A 122 -2.14 7.55 8.04
N PHE A 123 -2.58 8.63 8.69
CA PHE A 123 -1.72 9.71 9.15
C PHE A 123 -0.71 9.22 10.18
N LEU A 124 -1.14 8.42 11.16
CA LEU A 124 -0.24 7.82 12.16
C LEU A 124 0.80 6.91 11.50
N TYR A 125 0.41 6.03 10.58
CA TYR A 125 1.34 5.17 9.84
C TYR A 125 2.35 5.98 9.04
N THR A 126 1.89 7.02 8.32
CA THR A 126 2.76 7.88 7.51
C THR A 126 3.71 8.73 8.37
N CYS A 127 3.23 9.28 9.49
CA CYS A 127 4.07 10.03 10.44
C CYS A 127 5.08 9.15 11.16
N LYS A 128 4.72 7.90 11.49
CA LYS A 128 5.64 6.95 12.12
C LYS A 128 6.77 6.57 11.17
N ILE A 129 6.50 6.45 9.86
CA ILE A 129 7.53 6.28 8.83
C ILE A 129 8.48 7.50 8.79
N ARG A 130 7.94 8.73 8.86
CA ARG A 130 8.75 9.96 8.87
C ARG A 130 9.63 10.09 10.13
N ARG A 131 9.20 9.57 11.28
CA ARG A 131 9.96 9.63 12.55
C ARG A 131 11.07 8.57 12.66
N HIS A 132 11.04 7.52 11.85
CA HIS A 132 12.10 6.49 11.80
C HIS A 132 13.23 6.84 10.80
N LEU A 133 13.07 7.92 10.03
CA LEU A 133 13.97 8.40 8.98
C LEU A 133 14.76 9.67 9.39
N ILE A 134 14.64 10.11 10.65
CA ILE A 134 15.38 11.22 11.28
C ILE A 134 16.07 10.66 12.52
#